data_AF-A0A8H6W9U5-F1
#
_entry.id   AF-A0A8H6W9U5-F1
#
_cell.length_a   1.000
_cell.length_b   1.000
_cell.length_c   1.000
_cell.angle_alpha   90.00
_cell.angle_beta   90.00
_cell.angle_gamma   90.00
#
_symmetry.space_group_name_H-M   'P 1'
#
loop_
_entity.id
_entity.type
_entity.pdbx_description
1 polymer ?
#
loop_
_entity_poly.entity_id
_entity_poly.type
_entity_poly.pdbx_seq_one_letter_code
_entity_poly.pdbx_strand_id
1 'polypeptide(L)'
;MHSLPFLLGLFAASLQQVSALGSSCSGPLGSGSAATSDAYWMKTIQRQGTSPFNPGGSSYKVFRDVTQAPYNAVGDGVTDDTDAINRAISDGGRCGNLTCQSSSVEPALIYFPGQGRKYLITKPIIPYYYTSLVGDAKNKPHIVARGDFAGIGLIDADVYSGGQVPAGGWNCPSSDTEWYCPVNNFFRSIRNFVIDTRNIPASQFGTGIHWQVGQATSLIGIDFLLSTASGNQHQAVFMENGSGGFMADLTISGGAFGLWISNQQFTIHNVKIDSADTAIYQQWNWQFTYKNIVITNCRIGFGLNTNGQTEATQSAGSVTILDSSISAKTAAVQTNTDQSTKLGGAVFLQNVNLAGSGAGVIDGAGHTFLAGGGTVNQFVLGNEYTGNSTKHAYNTKATPGPDLPSQLLDSTSNNNGVFFRTRPQYNNYATSQFASAKSNGVKCDGTTDDTSNLQAFINKFWGCKILYLDAGVCKVSNTITIPTGSVVVGEFWTTILASGTAFNDPSNPKPVLQVGNPGDKGTMEISDIVVSTVGGSAGAIAIEW
;
A
#
# COMPACT_ATOMS: atom_id res chain seq x y z
N MET A 1 -43.85 53.35 5.81
CA MET A 1 -43.14 52.42 4.91
C MET A 1 -41.84 52.02 5.58
N HIS A 2 -41.67 50.71 5.77
CA HIS A 2 -40.42 49.93 5.89
C HIS A 2 -40.67 48.78 6.88
N SER A 3 -41.29 47.75 6.31
CA SER A 3 -41.52 46.43 6.88
C SER A 3 -40.20 45.65 6.91
N LEU A 4 -39.79 45.16 8.07
CA LEU A 4 -38.73 44.15 8.19
C LEU A 4 -39.34 42.76 7.95
N PRO A 5 -38.83 41.93 7.05
CA PRO A 5 -39.26 40.54 6.93
C PRO A 5 -38.46 39.65 7.89
N PHE A 6 -39.18 38.85 8.67
CA PHE A 6 -38.67 37.68 9.39
C PHE A 6 -38.23 36.63 8.35
N LEU A 7 -36.94 36.32 8.26
CA LEU A 7 -36.48 35.10 7.59
C LEU A 7 -36.55 33.93 8.60
N LEU A 8 -37.54 33.06 8.44
CA LEU A 8 -37.48 31.70 8.97
C LEU A 8 -36.46 30.91 8.13
N GLY A 9 -35.34 30.54 8.74
CA GLY A 9 -34.43 29.54 8.17
C GLY A 9 -35.09 28.16 8.21
N LEU A 10 -35.47 27.65 7.04
CA LEU A 10 -35.74 26.22 6.88
C LEU A 10 -34.40 25.47 7.01
N PHE A 11 -34.21 24.76 8.13
CA PHE A 11 -33.27 23.66 8.18
C PHE A 11 -33.76 22.55 7.23
N ALA A 12 -33.25 22.55 6.00
CA ALA A 12 -33.32 21.37 5.16
C ALA A 12 -32.30 20.36 5.71
N ALA A 13 -32.71 19.61 6.74
CA ALA A 13 -32.07 18.34 7.02
C ALA A 13 -32.31 17.47 5.78
N SER A 14 -31.25 17.21 5.01
CA SER A 14 -31.27 16.17 4.00
C SER A 14 -31.56 14.86 4.73
N LEU A 15 -32.82 14.47 4.76
CA LEU A 15 -33.24 13.11 5.08
C LEU A 15 -32.60 12.22 4.01
N GLN A 16 -31.38 11.77 4.26
CA GLN A 16 -30.91 10.55 3.64
C GLN A 16 -31.96 9.50 4.01
N GLN A 17 -32.70 9.02 3.03
CA GLN A 17 -33.52 7.82 3.21
C GLN A 17 -32.55 6.73 3.61
N VAL A 18 -32.45 6.47 4.90
CA VAL A 18 -31.63 5.39 5.43
C VAL A 18 -32.34 4.11 5.01
N SER A 19 -31.83 3.49 3.95
CA SER A 19 -32.05 2.07 3.69
C SER A 19 -31.86 1.32 5.02
N ALA A 20 -32.85 0.55 5.44
CA ALA A 20 -33.02 0.05 6.81
C ALA A 20 -31.73 -0.52 7.42
N LEU A 21 -31.13 0.10 8.45
CA LEU A 21 -29.87 -0.33 9.09
C LEU A 21 -29.90 -1.73 9.70
N GLY A 22 -28.72 -2.23 10.09
CA GLY A 22 -28.62 -3.45 10.89
C GLY A 22 -29.40 -3.37 12.21
N SER A 23 -29.91 -4.51 12.66
CA SER A 23 -30.84 -4.58 13.80
C SER A 23 -30.24 -4.20 15.17
N SER A 24 -28.93 -3.98 15.27
CA SER A 24 -28.24 -3.60 16.50
C SER A 24 -28.25 -2.10 16.82
N CYS A 25 -28.75 -1.24 15.93
CA CYS A 25 -28.80 0.20 16.14
C CYS A 25 -30.06 0.83 15.53
N SER A 26 -30.38 2.05 15.97
CA SER A 26 -31.47 2.87 15.42
C SER A 26 -30.96 4.04 14.56
N GLY A 27 -29.65 4.13 14.35
CA GLY A 27 -28.99 5.20 13.59
C GLY A 27 -27.58 4.79 13.19
N PRO A 28 -27.00 5.39 12.14
CA PRO A 28 -25.70 4.99 11.61
C PRO A 28 -24.58 5.21 12.64
N LEU A 29 -23.51 4.44 12.56
CA LEU A 29 -22.36 4.42 13.47
C LEU A 29 -21.79 5.81 13.78
N GLY A 30 -21.84 6.72 12.81
CA GLY A 30 -21.31 8.07 12.93
C GLY A 30 -19.78 8.11 12.95
N SER A 31 -19.23 9.17 13.54
CA SER A 31 -17.78 9.35 13.71
C SER A 31 -17.20 8.42 14.78
N GLY A 32 -15.89 8.23 14.73
CA GLY A 32 -15.17 7.50 15.75
C GLY A 32 -15.25 8.17 17.13
N SER A 33 -15.38 7.36 18.18
CA SER A 33 -15.54 7.79 19.57
C SER A 33 -14.31 7.51 20.44
N ALA A 34 -13.16 7.14 19.86
CA ALA A 34 -11.94 6.94 20.64
C ALA A 34 -11.39 8.30 21.11
N ALA A 35 -11.07 8.40 22.40
CA ALA A 35 -10.35 9.55 22.92
C ALA A 35 -8.92 9.57 22.39
N THR A 36 -8.27 10.73 22.28
CA THR A 36 -6.87 10.84 21.81
C THR A 36 -5.91 9.94 22.59
N SER A 37 -6.14 9.78 23.90
CA SER A 37 -5.35 8.94 24.81
C SER A 37 -5.58 7.43 24.65
N ASP A 38 -6.68 7.01 24.04
CA ASP A 38 -6.99 5.58 23.89
C ASP A 38 -5.94 4.89 23.00
N ALA A 39 -5.71 3.60 23.24
CA ALA A 39 -4.94 2.80 22.32
C ALA A 39 -5.62 2.73 20.94
N TYR A 40 -4.84 2.55 19.89
CA TYR A 40 -5.39 2.20 18.58
C TYR A 40 -6.22 0.91 18.69
N TRP A 41 -7.39 0.84 18.06
CA TRP A 41 -8.35 -0.26 18.23
C TRP A 41 -7.76 -1.64 17.96
N MET A 42 -6.76 -1.74 17.06
CA MET A 42 -6.05 -3.00 16.82
C MET A 42 -5.33 -3.49 18.08
N LYS A 43 -4.82 -2.63 18.96
CA LYS A 43 -4.21 -3.11 20.20
C LYS A 43 -5.21 -3.83 21.11
N THR A 44 -6.45 -3.35 21.14
CA THR A 44 -7.44 -3.69 22.17
C THR A 44 -8.57 -4.59 21.68
N ILE A 45 -8.73 -4.78 20.36
CA ILE A 45 -9.70 -5.72 19.82
C ILE A 45 -9.35 -7.15 20.23
N GLN A 46 -10.37 -7.94 20.58
CA GLN A 46 -10.19 -9.33 20.97
C GLN A 46 -9.53 -10.09 19.81
N ARG A 47 -8.45 -10.83 20.10
CA ARG A 47 -7.71 -11.59 19.10
C ARG A 47 -8.26 -13.01 18.98
N GLN A 48 -8.99 -13.25 17.90
CA GLN A 48 -9.67 -14.52 17.61
C GLN A 48 -9.28 -15.10 16.24
N GLY A 49 -8.38 -14.44 15.51
CA GLY A 49 -7.88 -14.88 14.21
C GLY A 49 -7.24 -16.26 14.24
N THR A 50 -7.48 -17.04 13.19
CA THR A 50 -6.95 -18.40 12.98
C THR A 50 -6.42 -18.55 11.56
N SER A 51 -5.56 -19.55 11.34
CA SER A 51 -5.19 -20.02 10.00
C SER A 51 -5.58 -21.49 9.87
N PRO A 52 -6.80 -21.80 9.39
CA PRO A 52 -7.37 -23.15 9.50
C PRO A 52 -6.64 -24.22 8.69
N PHE A 53 -5.91 -23.81 7.64
CA PHE A 53 -5.10 -24.72 6.83
C PHE A 53 -3.62 -24.75 7.26
N ASN A 54 -3.27 -24.06 8.35
CA ASN A 54 -1.94 -24.17 8.94
C ASN A 54 -1.76 -25.55 9.61
N PRO A 55 -0.62 -26.24 9.41
CA PRO A 55 -0.35 -27.52 10.06
C PRO A 55 -0.36 -27.46 11.61
N GLY A 56 -0.01 -26.31 12.19
CA GLY A 56 -0.07 -26.05 13.64
C GLY A 56 -1.50 -25.85 14.17
N GLY A 57 -2.51 -25.80 13.30
CA GLY A 57 -3.93 -25.71 13.67
C GLY A 57 -4.23 -24.52 14.59
N SER A 58 -4.98 -24.76 15.66
CA SER A 58 -5.42 -23.73 16.62
C SER A 58 -4.29 -23.13 17.47
N SER A 59 -3.09 -23.73 17.46
CA SER A 59 -1.93 -23.21 18.21
C SER A 59 -1.22 -22.05 17.49
N TYR A 60 -1.44 -21.91 16.18
CA TYR A 60 -0.85 -20.84 15.38
C TYR A 60 -1.51 -19.49 15.68
N LYS A 61 -0.68 -18.49 16.03
CA LYS A 61 -1.15 -17.13 16.33
C LYS A 61 -1.00 -16.24 15.11
N VAL A 62 -2.09 -15.62 14.65
CA VAL A 62 -2.02 -14.65 13.53
C VAL A 62 -1.51 -13.30 14.02
N PHE A 63 -2.10 -12.78 15.09
CA PHE A 63 -1.71 -11.51 15.69
C PHE A 63 -0.58 -11.69 16.72
N ARG A 64 0.43 -10.82 16.64
CA ARG A 64 1.57 -10.81 17.55
C ARG A 64 1.95 -9.36 17.88
N ASP A 65 1.92 -8.99 19.15
CA ASP A 65 2.39 -7.68 19.62
C ASP A 65 3.84 -7.82 20.08
N VAL A 66 4.76 -7.07 19.47
CA VAL A 66 6.21 -7.20 19.71
C VAL A 66 6.59 -6.95 21.18
N THR A 67 5.79 -6.22 21.95
CA THR A 67 6.05 -5.89 23.36
C THR A 67 5.57 -6.97 24.33
N GLN A 68 4.74 -7.90 23.88
CA GLN A 68 4.17 -8.94 24.73
C GLN A 68 5.10 -10.15 24.80
N ALA A 69 5.00 -10.89 25.90
CA ALA A 69 5.71 -12.16 26.05
C ALA A 69 5.25 -13.16 24.96
N PRO A 70 6.18 -13.92 24.36
CA PRO A 70 7.59 -14.08 24.74
C PRO A 70 8.57 -13.13 24.03
N TYR A 71 8.08 -12.18 23.22
CA TYR A 71 8.94 -11.37 22.35
C TYR A 71 9.67 -10.27 23.12
N ASN A 72 8.93 -9.55 23.97
CA ASN A 72 9.41 -8.57 24.96
C ASN A 72 10.28 -7.43 24.37
N ALA A 73 9.93 -6.91 23.18
CA ALA A 73 10.54 -5.68 22.67
C ALA A 73 10.22 -4.51 23.63
N VAL A 74 11.23 -3.72 23.96
CA VAL A 74 11.17 -2.68 25.00
C VAL A 74 10.67 -1.36 24.42
N GLY A 75 11.21 -0.93 23.27
CA GLY A 75 10.82 0.29 22.59
C GLY A 75 11.26 1.58 23.31
N ASP A 76 12.38 1.55 24.04
CA ASP A 76 12.92 2.69 24.81
C ASP A 76 13.95 3.55 24.04
N GLY A 77 14.34 3.13 22.83
CA GLY A 77 15.34 3.78 21.99
C GLY A 77 16.79 3.52 22.39
N VAL A 78 17.02 2.59 23.34
CA VAL A 78 18.34 2.25 23.88
C VAL A 78 18.59 0.74 23.79
N THR A 79 17.61 -0.05 24.19
CA THR A 79 17.63 -1.51 24.09
C THR A 79 17.56 -1.93 22.62
N ASP A 80 18.43 -2.85 22.22
CA ASP A 80 18.38 -3.45 20.88
C ASP A 80 17.19 -4.42 20.80
N ASP A 81 16.14 -3.99 20.09
CA ASP A 81 14.89 -4.73 19.94
C ASP A 81 14.88 -5.67 18.72
N THR A 82 16.00 -5.76 17.98
CA THR A 82 16.08 -6.50 16.71
C THR A 82 15.62 -7.94 16.86
N ASP A 83 16.19 -8.67 17.83
CA ASP A 83 15.88 -10.09 18.02
C ASP A 83 14.46 -10.28 18.56
N ALA A 84 13.96 -9.36 19.39
CA ALA A 84 12.58 -9.41 19.90
C ALA A 84 11.56 -9.29 18.76
N ILE A 85 11.77 -8.32 17.86
CA ILE A 85 10.92 -8.09 16.71
C ILE A 85 11.00 -9.27 15.74
N ASN A 86 12.21 -9.75 15.41
CA ASN A 86 12.37 -10.88 14.50
C ASN A 86 11.80 -12.18 15.08
N ARG A 87 11.87 -12.40 16.40
CA ARG A 87 11.16 -13.51 17.05
C ARG A 87 9.64 -13.39 16.90
N ALA A 88 9.08 -12.20 17.06
CA ALA A 88 7.65 -11.99 16.80
C ALA A 88 7.29 -12.31 15.35
N ILE A 89 8.15 -11.98 14.40
CA ILE A 89 7.89 -12.27 12.99
C ILE A 89 7.99 -13.77 12.68
N SER A 90 8.98 -14.48 13.19
CA SER A 90 9.26 -15.87 12.83
C SER A 90 8.47 -16.91 13.62
N ASP A 91 7.85 -16.52 14.75
CA ASP A 91 7.13 -17.43 15.64
C ASP A 91 5.96 -18.15 14.95
N GLY A 92 5.81 -19.44 15.28
CA GLY A 92 4.81 -20.33 14.66
C GLY A 92 5.30 -21.09 13.43
N GLY A 93 6.62 -21.24 13.22
CA GLY A 93 7.18 -22.11 12.19
C GLY A 93 6.85 -21.65 10.77
N ARG A 94 7.05 -20.36 10.50
CA ARG A 94 6.58 -19.69 9.28
C ARG A 94 7.52 -19.84 8.09
N CYS A 95 6.98 -19.55 6.91
CA CYS A 95 7.67 -19.46 5.64
C CYS A 95 8.74 -18.36 5.62
N GLY A 96 9.97 -18.76 5.92
CA GLY A 96 11.16 -17.97 5.70
C GLY A 96 12.32 -18.87 5.33
N ASN A 97 13.46 -18.26 5.02
CA ASN A 97 14.67 -18.89 4.50
C ASN A 97 14.45 -19.72 3.21
N LEU A 98 15.51 -20.37 2.74
CA LEU A 98 15.52 -21.12 1.47
C LEU A 98 14.70 -22.43 1.50
N THR A 99 14.08 -22.79 2.61
CA THR A 99 13.21 -23.98 2.73
C THR A 99 11.75 -23.71 2.35
N CYS A 100 11.35 -22.45 2.17
CA CYS A 100 9.99 -22.11 1.81
C CYS A 100 9.93 -21.08 0.68
N GLN A 101 9.30 -21.46 -0.43
CA GLN A 101 9.13 -20.58 -1.59
C GLN A 101 8.03 -19.52 -1.38
N SER A 102 6.89 -19.91 -0.80
CA SER A 102 5.73 -19.07 -0.53
C SER A 102 4.74 -19.79 0.38
N SER A 103 3.83 -19.05 1.02
CA SER A 103 2.78 -19.62 1.88
C SER A 103 1.55 -18.72 1.95
N SER A 104 0.36 -19.34 1.91
CA SER A 104 -0.93 -18.69 2.20
C SER A 104 -1.58 -19.21 3.49
N VAL A 105 -0.87 -20.03 4.25
CA VAL A 105 -1.37 -20.67 5.49
C VAL A 105 -0.64 -20.21 6.74
N GLU A 106 0.31 -19.28 6.62
CA GLU A 106 1.09 -18.73 7.75
C GLU A 106 1.03 -17.19 7.80
N PRO A 107 -0.17 -16.57 7.80
CA PRO A 107 -0.31 -15.12 7.89
C PRO A 107 0.23 -14.60 9.23
N ALA A 108 0.83 -13.42 9.22
CA ALA A 108 1.24 -12.74 10.45
C ALA A 108 0.90 -11.26 10.42
N LEU A 109 0.15 -10.80 11.42
CA LEU A 109 -0.03 -9.38 11.73
C LEU A 109 0.83 -9.05 12.95
N ILE A 110 1.97 -8.42 12.68
CA ILE A 110 2.94 -8.01 13.70
C ILE A 110 2.66 -6.57 14.08
N TYR A 111 2.17 -6.38 15.29
CA TYR A 111 1.77 -5.08 15.81
C TYR A 111 2.86 -4.44 16.64
N PHE A 112 3.09 -3.16 16.39
CA PHE A 112 4.04 -2.32 17.09
C PHE A 112 3.24 -1.25 17.82
N PRO A 113 3.09 -1.37 19.15
CA PRO A 113 2.48 -0.33 19.96
C PRO A 113 3.17 1.02 19.76
N GLY A 114 2.36 2.07 19.69
CA GLY A 114 2.80 3.46 19.62
C GLY A 114 3.18 4.02 20.98
N GLN A 115 2.86 5.29 21.22
CA GLN A 115 3.05 6.01 22.49
C GLN A 115 4.50 6.45 22.74
N GLY A 116 5.16 6.98 21.71
CA GLY A 116 6.53 7.49 21.80
C GLY A 116 7.61 6.39 21.83
N ARG A 117 7.22 5.13 21.61
CA ARG A 117 8.16 4.00 21.53
C ARG A 117 9.12 4.16 20.36
N LYS A 118 10.39 3.88 20.63
CA LYS A 118 11.49 3.84 19.67
C LYS A 118 12.15 2.47 19.76
N TYR A 119 12.02 1.67 18.72
CA TYR A 119 12.67 0.36 18.65
C TYR A 119 14.04 0.57 18.00
N LEU A 120 15.09 0.57 18.81
CA LEU A 120 16.46 0.65 18.31
C LEU A 120 16.84 -0.71 17.73
N ILE A 121 17.40 -0.73 16.51
CA ILE A 121 17.80 -1.97 15.83
C ILE A 121 19.24 -1.88 15.32
N THR A 122 19.88 -3.05 15.21
CA THR A 122 21.28 -3.19 14.75
C THR A 122 21.41 -4.06 13.50
N LYS A 123 20.37 -4.83 13.17
CA LYS A 123 20.27 -5.66 11.97
C LYS A 123 18.85 -5.58 11.39
N PRO A 124 18.65 -6.01 10.14
CA PRO A 124 17.34 -5.93 9.50
C PRO A 124 16.23 -6.61 10.31
N ILE A 125 15.07 -5.97 10.32
CA ILE A 125 13.79 -6.62 10.58
C ILE A 125 13.43 -7.39 9.32
N ILE A 126 13.24 -8.70 9.43
CA ILE A 126 13.03 -9.59 8.28
C ILE A 126 11.57 -10.03 8.28
N PRO A 127 10.63 -9.30 7.66
CA PRO A 127 9.28 -9.81 7.44
C PRO A 127 9.36 -11.12 6.62
N TYR A 128 8.92 -12.22 7.20
CA TYR A 128 8.77 -13.51 6.50
C TYR A 128 7.64 -13.43 5.46
N TYR A 129 7.47 -14.42 4.59
CA TYR A 129 6.38 -14.43 3.61
C TYR A 129 5.02 -14.22 4.29
N TYR A 130 4.06 -13.57 3.64
CA TYR A 130 2.72 -13.31 4.19
C TYR A 130 2.69 -12.56 5.53
N THR A 131 3.41 -11.43 5.62
CA THR A 131 3.55 -10.63 6.85
C THR A 131 3.02 -9.20 6.67
N SER A 132 2.24 -8.73 7.64
CA SER A 132 1.94 -7.31 7.82
C SER A 132 2.63 -6.76 9.07
N LEU A 133 3.49 -5.76 8.90
CA LEU A 133 4.02 -4.94 9.99
C LEU A 133 3.10 -3.73 10.18
N VAL A 134 2.52 -3.58 11.37
CA VAL A 134 1.50 -2.58 11.65
C VAL A 134 1.88 -1.76 12.88
N GLY A 135 2.33 -0.53 12.66
CA GLY A 135 2.47 0.44 13.72
C GLY A 135 1.11 0.99 14.17
N ASP A 136 1.08 1.52 15.38
CA ASP A 136 -0.07 2.28 15.90
C ASP A 136 -0.37 3.51 15.04
N ALA A 137 -1.56 3.54 14.45
CA ALA A 137 -2.00 4.60 13.53
C ALA A 137 -2.36 5.93 14.22
N LYS A 138 -2.44 5.96 15.56
CA LYS A 138 -2.65 7.20 16.32
C LYS A 138 -1.31 7.86 16.67
N ASN A 139 -0.32 7.04 17.00
CA ASN A 139 1.03 7.48 17.35
C ASN A 139 2.07 6.52 16.75
N LYS A 140 2.57 6.83 15.56
CA LYS A 140 3.49 5.95 14.82
C LYS A 140 4.71 5.60 15.69
N PRO A 141 5.02 4.31 15.90
CA PRO A 141 6.29 3.90 16.49
C PRO A 141 7.46 4.23 15.57
N HIS A 142 8.63 4.46 16.18
CA HIS A 142 9.87 4.67 15.44
C HIS A 142 10.66 3.36 15.35
N ILE A 143 11.13 3.01 14.15
CA ILE A 143 12.23 2.08 13.95
C ILE A 143 13.49 2.93 13.76
N VAL A 144 14.46 2.78 14.66
CA VAL A 144 15.65 3.64 14.71
C VAL A 144 16.89 2.78 14.48
N ALA A 145 17.68 3.08 13.46
CA ALA A 145 18.96 2.43 13.29
C ALA A 145 19.94 2.86 14.39
N ARG A 146 20.73 1.92 14.92
CA ARG A 146 21.95 2.25 15.67
C ARG A 146 23.04 2.71 14.68
N GLY A 147 24.01 3.49 15.15
CA GLY A 147 25.04 4.06 14.27
C GLY A 147 25.98 3.04 13.61
N ASP A 148 26.03 1.82 14.12
CA ASP A 148 26.74 0.65 13.59
C ASP A 148 25.79 -0.39 12.99
N PHE A 149 24.57 0.01 12.61
CA PHE A 149 23.61 -0.88 11.93
C PHE A 149 24.25 -1.52 10.69
N ALA A 150 24.03 -2.83 10.51
CA ALA A 150 24.55 -3.57 9.37
C ALA A 150 23.43 -4.38 8.69
N GLY A 151 23.16 -4.09 7.42
CA GLY A 151 22.18 -4.79 6.60
C GLY A 151 21.79 -4.00 5.36
N ILE A 152 21.09 -4.64 4.42
CA ILE A 152 20.65 -4.01 3.16
C ILE A 152 19.62 -2.89 3.38
N GLY A 153 18.81 -3.00 4.44
CA GLY A 153 17.93 -1.95 4.97
C GLY A 153 17.37 -2.30 6.34
N LEU A 154 16.80 -1.31 7.04
CA LEU A 154 16.24 -1.50 8.39
C LEU A 154 15.12 -2.55 8.38
N ILE A 155 14.35 -2.61 7.29
CA ILE A 155 13.40 -3.68 7.02
C ILE A 155 13.76 -4.34 5.69
N ASP A 156 13.86 -5.67 5.68
CA ASP A 156 14.30 -6.47 4.53
C ASP A 156 13.22 -7.47 4.09
N ALA A 157 12.53 -7.15 2.98
CA ALA A 157 11.43 -7.96 2.47
C ALA A 157 11.87 -9.23 1.70
N ASP A 158 13.14 -9.32 1.32
CA ASP A 158 13.70 -10.47 0.62
C ASP A 158 15.21 -10.59 0.87
N VAL A 159 15.61 -11.60 1.64
CA VAL A 159 16.98 -11.70 2.14
C VAL A 159 17.86 -12.38 1.11
N TYR A 160 18.94 -11.70 0.72
CA TYR A 160 20.06 -12.31 0.04
C TYR A 160 20.83 -13.24 0.99
N SER A 161 20.79 -14.54 0.72
CA SER A 161 21.49 -15.53 1.53
C SER A 161 22.97 -15.68 1.17
N GLY A 162 23.35 -15.33 -0.08
CA GLY A 162 24.72 -15.43 -0.59
C GLY A 162 25.34 -16.84 -0.51
N GLY A 163 24.54 -17.87 -0.24
CA GLY A 163 24.98 -19.21 0.10
C GLY A 163 24.41 -20.28 -0.82
N GLN A 164 24.87 -21.52 -0.63
CA GLN A 164 24.33 -22.66 -1.36
C GLN A 164 22.89 -22.96 -0.91
N VAL A 165 22.03 -23.29 -1.88
CA VAL A 165 20.69 -23.78 -1.62
C VAL A 165 20.79 -25.12 -0.86
N PRO A 166 20.20 -25.26 0.34
CA PRO A 166 20.25 -26.50 1.08
C PRO A 166 19.52 -27.63 0.33
N ALA A 167 19.80 -28.89 0.69
CA ALA A 167 19.08 -30.03 0.11
C ALA A 167 17.58 -29.92 0.39
N GLY A 168 16.77 -29.96 -0.67
CA GLY A 168 15.32 -29.73 -0.59
C GLY A 168 14.90 -28.26 -0.48
N GLY A 169 15.85 -27.33 -0.53
CA GLY A 169 15.59 -25.90 -0.62
C GLY A 169 15.20 -25.46 -2.03
N TRP A 170 14.72 -24.23 -2.13
CA TRP A 170 14.34 -23.56 -3.36
C TRP A 170 15.23 -22.34 -3.62
N ASN A 171 15.43 -21.99 -4.89
CA ASN A 171 16.02 -20.71 -5.29
C ASN A 171 15.32 -20.17 -6.53
N CYS A 172 15.24 -18.85 -6.62
CA CYS A 172 14.87 -18.20 -7.86
C CYS A 172 15.97 -18.42 -8.92
N PRO A 173 15.64 -18.42 -10.23
CA PRO A 173 16.65 -18.35 -11.28
C PRO A 173 17.29 -16.95 -11.32
N SER A 174 18.08 -16.62 -10.29
CA SER A 174 18.87 -15.39 -10.10
C SER A 174 20.34 -15.74 -9.89
N SER A 175 21.23 -14.77 -10.14
CA SER A 175 22.67 -14.92 -9.89
C SER A 175 23.01 -15.06 -8.41
N ASP A 176 22.20 -14.43 -7.55
CA ASP A 176 22.36 -14.41 -6.11
C ASP A 176 21.16 -15.09 -5.44
N THR A 177 21.43 -15.98 -4.49
CA THR A 177 20.39 -16.78 -3.85
C THR A 177 19.60 -15.95 -2.84
N GLU A 178 18.32 -15.75 -3.12
CA GLU A 178 17.34 -14.95 -2.35
C GLU A 178 16.33 -15.88 -1.64
N TRP A 179 15.67 -15.40 -0.59
CA TRP A 179 14.68 -16.20 0.15
C TRP A 179 13.43 -16.48 -0.68
N TYR A 180 12.97 -15.49 -1.44
CA TYR A 180 11.81 -15.63 -2.29
C TYR A 180 12.16 -15.26 -3.73
N CYS A 181 11.34 -15.69 -4.68
CA CYS A 181 11.41 -15.10 -6.01
C CYS A 181 10.75 -13.72 -5.96
N PRO A 182 11.40 -12.65 -6.44
CA PRO A 182 10.85 -11.29 -6.36
C PRO A 182 9.48 -11.14 -7.02
N VAL A 183 9.28 -11.80 -8.16
CA VAL A 183 7.99 -11.82 -8.89
C VAL A 183 6.90 -12.65 -8.20
N ASN A 184 7.26 -13.46 -7.20
CA ASN A 184 6.36 -14.29 -6.40
C ASN A 184 6.27 -13.82 -4.94
N ASN A 185 6.95 -12.73 -4.57
CA ASN A 185 7.04 -12.25 -3.19
C ASN A 185 5.81 -11.42 -2.80
N PHE A 186 4.66 -12.09 -2.68
CA PHE A 186 3.33 -11.49 -2.51
C PHE A 186 2.95 -11.20 -1.05
N PHE A 187 1.81 -10.53 -0.90
CA PHE A 187 1.08 -10.42 0.37
C PHE A 187 1.90 -9.85 1.53
N ARG A 188 2.49 -8.67 1.34
CA ARG A 188 3.21 -7.94 2.39
C ARG A 188 2.61 -6.58 2.63
N SER A 189 2.59 -6.12 3.86
CA SER A 189 2.16 -4.75 4.14
C SER A 189 2.96 -4.14 5.27
N ILE A 190 3.51 -2.94 5.07
CA ILE A 190 4.12 -2.16 6.15
C ILE A 190 3.36 -0.85 6.26
N ARG A 191 2.92 -0.51 7.47
CA ARG A 191 2.15 0.71 7.69
C ARG A 191 2.37 1.35 9.05
N ASN A 192 2.26 2.68 9.07
CA ASN A 192 2.27 3.53 10.27
C ASN A 192 3.60 3.52 11.05
N PHE A 193 4.72 3.75 10.37
CA PHE A 193 6.03 3.83 11.03
C PHE A 193 6.69 5.18 10.78
N VAL A 194 7.55 5.57 11.72
CA VAL A 194 8.68 6.44 11.42
C VAL A 194 9.92 5.56 11.26
N ILE A 195 10.65 5.70 10.16
CA ILE A 195 11.86 4.94 9.87
C ILE A 195 13.03 5.93 9.85
N ASP A 196 13.96 5.78 10.78
CA ASP A 196 15.02 6.76 11.04
C ASP A 196 16.41 6.14 10.84
N THR A 197 17.09 6.58 9.79
CA THR A 197 18.45 6.11 9.45
C THR A 197 19.53 7.11 9.87
N ARG A 198 19.17 8.27 10.46
CA ARG A 198 20.10 9.40 10.68
C ARG A 198 21.27 9.10 11.61
N ASN A 199 21.17 8.06 12.43
CA ASN A 199 22.27 7.61 13.27
C ASN A 199 23.37 6.88 12.46
N ILE A 200 23.04 6.29 11.32
CA ILE A 200 24.01 5.67 10.41
C ILE A 200 24.88 6.79 9.83
N PRO A 201 26.22 6.67 9.84
CA PRO A 201 27.10 7.65 9.23
C PRO A 201 26.68 7.99 7.81
N ALA A 202 26.67 9.28 7.45
CA ALA A 202 26.24 9.74 6.13
C ALA A 202 27.05 9.11 4.99
N SER A 203 28.32 8.75 5.24
CA SER A 203 29.22 8.09 4.28
C SER A 203 28.97 6.59 4.11
N GLN A 204 27.93 6.03 4.74
CA GLN A 204 27.54 4.63 4.63
C GLN A 204 26.11 4.52 4.09
N PHE A 205 25.81 3.40 3.44
CA PHE A 205 24.46 3.11 2.98
C PHE A 205 23.49 3.03 4.16
N GLY A 206 22.45 3.84 4.11
CA GLY A 206 21.39 3.89 5.12
C GLY A 206 20.03 3.74 4.45
N THR A 207 19.59 2.51 4.24
CA THR A 207 18.32 2.18 3.58
C THR A 207 17.21 1.96 4.60
N GLY A 208 16.10 2.69 4.49
CA GLY A 208 14.91 2.45 5.31
C GLY A 208 14.28 1.07 5.07
N ILE A 209 13.81 0.81 3.85
CA ILE A 209 13.18 -0.46 3.48
C ILE A 209 13.81 -1.00 2.19
N HIS A 210 14.31 -2.24 2.25
CA HIS A 210 14.55 -3.05 1.07
C HIS A 210 13.23 -3.73 0.67
N TRP A 211 12.64 -3.31 -0.45
CA TRP A 211 11.26 -3.62 -0.84
C TRP A 211 11.16 -4.37 -2.17
N GLN A 212 11.94 -5.44 -2.31
CA GLN A 212 11.92 -6.34 -3.46
C GLN A 212 10.68 -7.27 -3.39
N VAL A 213 9.58 -6.90 -4.07
CA VAL A 213 8.27 -7.54 -3.87
C VAL A 213 7.45 -7.76 -5.16
N GLY A 214 6.46 -8.66 -5.06
CA GLY A 214 5.41 -8.92 -6.06
C GLY A 214 4.08 -8.20 -5.76
N GLN A 215 2.96 -8.66 -6.34
CA GLN A 215 1.63 -8.08 -6.15
C GLN A 215 1.04 -8.33 -4.76
N ALA A 216 -0.11 -7.68 -4.49
CA ALA A 216 -0.81 -7.67 -3.20
C ALA A 216 0.08 -7.16 -2.04
N THR A 217 0.95 -6.21 -2.35
CA THR A 217 1.89 -5.61 -1.39
C THR A 217 1.66 -4.12 -1.23
N SER A 218 1.90 -3.58 -0.03
CA SER A 218 1.70 -2.15 0.23
C SER A 218 2.66 -1.53 1.25
N LEU A 219 3.08 -0.30 0.98
CA LEU A 219 3.65 0.63 1.98
C LEU A 219 2.65 1.79 2.18
N ILE A 220 2.20 2.03 3.41
CA ILE A 220 1.15 3.03 3.69
C ILE A 220 1.49 3.84 4.95
N GLY A 221 1.51 5.17 4.82
CA GLY A 221 1.57 6.06 6.00
C GLY A 221 2.90 5.99 6.73
N ILE A 222 4.02 5.99 6.01
CA ILE A 222 5.36 5.85 6.57
C ILE A 222 6.13 7.17 6.43
N ASP A 223 6.75 7.61 7.52
CA ASP A 223 7.62 8.77 7.53
C ASP A 223 9.08 8.32 7.59
N PHE A 224 9.92 8.81 6.69
CA PHE A 224 11.34 8.49 6.60
C PHE A 224 12.19 9.69 6.97
N LEU A 225 13.11 9.49 7.90
CA LEU A 225 14.05 10.50 8.36
C LEU A 225 15.47 10.04 7.98
N LEU A 226 16.06 10.73 7.02
CA LEU A 226 17.35 10.39 6.41
C LEU A 226 18.36 11.53 6.61
N SER A 227 19.65 11.25 6.37
CA SER A 227 20.69 12.28 6.40
C SER A 227 20.50 13.33 5.30
N THR A 228 20.79 14.60 5.60
CA THR A 228 20.85 15.70 4.62
C THR A 228 22.28 16.18 4.36
N ALA A 229 23.28 15.49 4.91
CA ALA A 229 24.68 15.81 4.66
C ALA A 229 25.00 15.70 3.16
N SER A 230 25.84 16.60 2.65
CA SER A 230 26.29 16.55 1.26
C SER A 230 27.04 15.23 1.00
N GLY A 231 26.68 14.53 -0.08
CA GLY A 231 27.28 13.24 -0.42
C GLY A 231 26.87 12.08 0.49
N ASN A 232 25.76 12.22 1.25
CA ASN A 232 25.24 11.10 2.04
C ASN A 232 24.82 9.92 1.13
N GLN A 233 24.73 8.72 1.69
CA GLN A 233 24.32 7.50 0.99
C GLN A 233 23.03 6.90 1.58
N HIS A 234 22.12 7.74 2.07
CA HIS A 234 20.86 7.27 2.66
C HIS A 234 19.74 7.23 1.61
N GLN A 235 18.83 6.27 1.76
CA GLN A 235 17.64 6.15 0.94
C GLN A 235 16.43 5.64 1.72
N ALA A 236 15.23 6.12 1.43
CA ALA A 236 14.04 5.67 2.14
C ALA A 236 13.64 4.26 1.70
N VAL A 237 13.57 4.04 0.39
CA VAL A 237 13.28 2.72 -0.19
C VAL A 237 14.35 2.36 -1.20
N PHE A 238 14.86 1.13 -1.09
CA PHE A 238 15.63 0.46 -2.13
C PHE A 238 14.82 -0.70 -2.69
N MET A 239 14.68 -0.74 -4.01
CA MET A 239 14.01 -1.82 -4.73
C MET A 239 14.71 -1.99 -6.07
N GLU A 240 15.29 -3.15 -6.30
CA GLU A 240 16.13 -3.44 -7.45
C GLU A 240 15.42 -4.26 -8.52
N ASN A 241 14.34 -4.98 -8.17
CA ASN A 241 13.45 -5.67 -9.11
C ASN A 241 12.12 -6.10 -8.43
N GLY A 242 11.30 -6.88 -9.16
CA GLY A 242 10.05 -7.49 -8.68
C GLY A 242 8.90 -7.37 -9.70
N SER A 243 7.67 -7.69 -9.27
CA SER A 243 6.45 -7.51 -10.06
C SER A 243 5.35 -6.87 -9.21
N GLY A 244 5.57 -5.60 -8.98
CA GLY A 244 5.07 -4.86 -7.87
C GLY A 244 3.68 -4.29 -8.04
N GLY A 245 3.38 -3.50 -7.01
CA GLY A 245 2.03 -3.22 -6.54
C GLY A 245 1.87 -1.75 -6.15
N PHE A 246 1.66 -1.46 -4.86
CA PHE A 246 1.11 -0.17 -4.45
C PHE A 246 1.86 0.51 -3.29
N MET A 247 2.11 1.82 -3.38
CA MET A 247 2.60 2.65 -2.27
C MET A 247 1.75 3.90 -2.10
N ALA A 248 1.64 4.34 -0.85
CA ALA A 248 0.73 5.38 -0.42
C ALA A 248 1.30 6.19 0.75
N ASP A 249 1.01 7.49 0.79
CA ASP A 249 1.11 8.29 2.01
C ASP A 249 2.50 8.25 2.66
N LEU A 250 3.54 8.37 1.84
CA LEU A 250 4.92 8.39 2.32
C LEU A 250 5.38 9.83 2.49
N THR A 251 6.03 10.13 3.60
CA THR A 251 6.74 11.40 3.81
C THR A 251 8.22 11.11 3.94
N ILE A 252 9.06 11.69 3.10
CA ILE A 252 10.49 11.42 3.06
C ILE A 252 11.25 12.74 3.27
N SER A 253 12.18 12.75 4.22
CA SER A 253 13.01 13.91 4.53
C SER A 253 14.49 13.56 4.46
N GLY A 254 15.21 14.17 3.52
CA GLY A 254 16.63 13.92 3.27
C GLY A 254 16.91 12.76 2.30
N GLY A 255 18.16 12.30 2.31
CA GLY A 255 18.66 11.17 1.52
C GLY A 255 19.42 11.58 0.26
N ALA A 256 20.29 10.70 -0.23
CA ALA A 256 20.77 10.75 -1.60
C ALA A 256 19.62 10.47 -2.56
N PHE A 257 18.82 9.46 -2.21
CA PHE A 257 17.60 9.11 -2.91
C PHE A 257 16.42 9.11 -1.94
N GLY A 258 15.31 9.74 -2.31
CA GLY A 258 14.06 9.45 -1.61
C GLY A 258 13.66 8.00 -1.90
N LEU A 259 13.39 7.71 -3.17
CA LEU A 259 13.12 6.36 -3.66
C LEU A 259 14.20 5.96 -4.67
N TRP A 260 14.93 4.88 -4.42
CA TRP A 260 15.77 4.22 -5.42
C TRP A 260 15.10 2.91 -5.82
N ILE A 261 14.35 2.94 -6.93
CA ILE A 261 13.35 1.92 -7.22
C ILE A 261 13.43 1.40 -8.65
N SER A 262 13.15 0.11 -8.76
CA SER A 262 13.19 -0.69 -9.97
C SER A 262 12.24 -1.88 -9.87
N ASN A 263 11.37 -2.05 -10.87
CA ASN A 263 10.38 -3.13 -10.87
C ASN A 263 9.73 -3.23 -12.25
N GLN A 264 9.06 -4.32 -12.58
CA GLN A 264 8.23 -4.38 -13.79
C GLN A 264 7.21 -3.22 -13.82
N GLN A 265 6.41 -3.11 -12.75
CA GLN A 265 5.42 -2.05 -12.61
C GLN A 265 5.09 -1.68 -11.16
N PHE A 266 4.61 -0.46 -10.95
CA PHE A 266 4.09 0.00 -9.66
C PHE A 266 3.13 1.18 -9.82
N THR A 267 2.22 1.32 -8.85
CA THR A 267 1.42 2.53 -8.64
C THR A 267 1.82 3.18 -7.32
N ILE A 268 2.27 4.43 -7.37
CA ILE A 268 2.73 5.19 -6.20
C ILE A 268 1.90 6.45 -6.09
N HIS A 269 1.28 6.67 -4.92
CA HIS A 269 0.37 7.79 -4.73
C HIS A 269 0.59 8.56 -3.41
N ASN A 270 0.27 9.86 -3.42
CA ASN A 270 0.32 10.74 -2.25
C ASN A 270 1.66 10.67 -1.49
N VAL A 271 2.76 10.95 -2.18
CA VAL A 271 4.11 10.92 -1.60
C VAL A 271 4.68 12.32 -1.53
N LYS A 272 5.26 12.68 -0.39
CA LYS A 272 5.97 13.94 -0.17
C LYS A 272 7.45 13.66 0.04
N ILE A 273 8.31 14.31 -0.73
CA ILE A 273 9.76 14.17 -0.63
C ILE A 273 10.38 15.56 -0.50
N ASP A 274 11.09 15.78 0.59
CA ASP A 274 11.78 17.04 0.87
C ASP A 274 13.27 16.81 1.09
N SER A 275 14.09 17.68 0.49
CA SER A 275 15.54 17.77 0.77
C SER A 275 16.35 16.50 0.46
N ALA A 276 15.85 15.61 -0.41
CA ALA A 276 16.66 14.57 -1.03
C ALA A 276 17.55 15.18 -2.12
N ASP A 277 18.71 14.59 -2.43
CA ASP A 277 19.46 15.03 -3.62
C ASP A 277 18.67 14.71 -4.91
N THR A 278 18.30 13.44 -5.09
CA THR A 278 17.35 13.01 -6.12
C THR A 278 16.11 12.44 -5.44
N ALA A 279 14.93 13.03 -5.69
CA ALA A 279 13.73 12.60 -4.99
C ALA A 279 13.35 11.15 -5.35
N ILE A 280 13.32 10.83 -6.65
CA ILE A 280 13.02 9.50 -7.17
C ILE A 280 14.07 9.16 -8.22
N TYR A 281 14.84 8.10 -7.98
CA TYR A 281 15.72 7.49 -8.97
C TYR A 281 15.10 6.19 -9.46
N GLN A 282 14.61 6.22 -10.71
CA GLN A 282 14.07 5.06 -11.41
C GLN A 282 15.21 4.40 -12.20
N GLN A 283 15.73 3.28 -11.68
CA GLN A 283 16.85 2.60 -12.32
C GLN A 283 16.42 1.67 -13.46
N TRP A 284 15.33 0.91 -13.32
CA TRP A 284 14.66 0.28 -14.45
C TRP A 284 13.16 0.07 -14.21
N ASN A 285 12.36 0.00 -15.28
CA ASN A 285 10.98 -0.49 -15.24
C ASN A 285 10.45 -0.88 -16.62
N TRP A 286 9.26 -1.48 -16.67
CA TRP A 286 8.43 -1.43 -17.87
C TRP A 286 7.50 -0.21 -17.81
N GLN A 287 6.82 -0.01 -16.66
CA GLN A 287 5.95 1.14 -16.45
C GLN A 287 5.71 1.46 -14.98
N PHE A 288 5.83 2.72 -14.58
CA PHE A 288 5.35 3.20 -13.27
C PHE A 288 4.33 4.33 -13.43
N THR A 289 3.32 4.32 -12.56
CA THR A 289 2.37 5.43 -12.42
C THR A 289 2.56 6.11 -11.07
N TYR A 290 2.83 7.40 -11.13
CA TYR A 290 3.01 8.30 -9.99
C TYR A 290 1.85 9.29 -9.96
N LYS A 291 1.18 9.43 -8.81
CA LYS A 291 0.05 10.35 -8.67
C LYS A 291 0.13 11.14 -7.37
N ASN A 292 -0.16 12.44 -7.44
CA ASN A 292 -0.12 13.32 -6.27
C ASN A 292 1.23 13.25 -5.55
N ILE A 293 2.31 13.44 -6.30
CA ILE A 293 3.67 13.51 -5.76
C ILE A 293 4.01 14.96 -5.49
N VAL A 294 4.52 15.26 -4.30
CA VAL A 294 5.01 16.58 -3.92
C VAL A 294 6.49 16.49 -3.64
N ILE A 295 7.29 17.20 -4.45
CA ILE A 295 8.75 17.26 -4.30
C ILE A 295 9.17 18.69 -4.01
N THR A 296 9.96 18.87 -2.96
CA THR A 296 10.52 20.16 -2.55
C THR A 296 11.99 20.07 -2.22
N ASN A 297 12.72 21.16 -2.47
CA ASN A 297 14.13 21.32 -2.08
C ASN A 297 15.08 20.21 -2.59
N CYS A 298 14.72 19.54 -3.69
CA CYS A 298 15.57 18.50 -4.29
C CYS A 298 16.44 19.08 -5.43
N ARG A 299 17.55 18.43 -5.76
CA ARG A 299 18.32 18.78 -6.96
C ARG A 299 17.62 18.26 -8.21
N ILE A 300 17.24 16.98 -8.21
CA ILE A 300 16.47 16.32 -9.27
C ILE A 300 15.16 15.80 -8.68
N GLY A 301 14.04 16.01 -9.38
CA GLY A 301 12.77 15.37 -9.03
C GLY A 301 12.80 13.88 -9.37
N PHE A 302 12.69 13.55 -10.66
CA PHE A 302 12.78 12.20 -11.20
C PHE A 302 14.06 12.04 -12.02
N GLY A 303 15.00 11.24 -11.53
CA GLY A 303 16.15 10.78 -12.29
C GLY A 303 15.82 9.44 -12.95
N LEU A 304 15.81 9.39 -14.27
CA LEU A 304 15.45 8.19 -15.03
C LEU A 304 16.69 7.63 -15.73
N ASN A 305 17.03 6.38 -15.43
CA ASN A 305 18.01 5.66 -16.21
C ASN A 305 17.36 5.18 -17.51
N THR A 306 17.83 5.63 -18.66
CA THR A 306 17.33 5.30 -20.01
C THR A 306 18.44 4.73 -20.90
N ASN A 307 19.56 4.30 -20.30
CA ASN A 307 20.77 3.87 -21.01
C ASN A 307 20.63 2.59 -21.83
N GLY A 308 19.62 1.76 -21.57
CA GLY A 308 19.57 0.45 -22.18
C GLY A 308 18.18 0.04 -22.67
N GLN A 309 18.18 -0.50 -23.89
CA GLN A 309 16.98 -0.82 -24.67
C GLN A 309 16.93 -2.30 -25.06
N THR A 310 17.79 -3.13 -24.46
CA THR A 310 17.87 -4.58 -24.69
C THR A 310 17.44 -5.32 -23.44
N GLU A 311 17.05 -6.59 -23.60
CA GLU A 311 16.68 -7.47 -22.48
C GLU A 311 17.80 -7.58 -21.43
N ALA A 312 19.07 -7.61 -21.87
CA ALA A 312 20.24 -7.73 -21.01
C ALA A 312 20.61 -6.41 -20.29
N THR A 313 20.11 -5.26 -20.76
CA THR A 313 20.47 -3.94 -20.25
C THR A 313 19.22 -3.12 -19.94
N GLN A 314 18.15 -3.74 -19.44
CA GLN A 314 16.89 -3.03 -19.21
C GLN A 314 17.08 -1.79 -18.35
N SER A 315 16.37 -0.73 -18.72
CA SER A 315 16.36 0.56 -18.02
C SER A 315 14.91 1.05 -17.88
N ALA A 316 14.65 2.30 -17.52
CA ALA A 316 13.31 2.82 -17.32
C ALA A 316 12.56 2.91 -18.66
N GLY A 317 11.61 2.01 -18.88
CA GLY A 317 10.76 1.97 -20.07
C GLY A 317 9.76 3.13 -20.11
N SER A 318 9.03 3.38 -19.01
CA SER A 318 8.07 4.49 -18.95
C SER A 318 7.74 4.97 -17.55
N VAL A 319 7.47 6.28 -17.42
CA VAL A 319 6.88 6.88 -16.23
C VAL A 319 5.70 7.78 -16.60
N THR A 320 4.61 7.63 -15.85
CA THR A 320 3.42 8.47 -15.93
C THR A 320 3.30 9.24 -14.63
N ILE A 321 3.32 10.57 -14.68
CA ILE A 321 3.26 11.45 -13.50
C ILE A 321 2.00 12.31 -13.59
N LEU A 322 1.12 12.15 -12.61
CA LEU A 322 -0.22 12.72 -12.60
C LEU A 322 -0.42 13.62 -11.38
N ASP A 323 -1.12 14.74 -11.54
CA ASP A 323 -1.67 15.57 -10.46
C ASP A 323 -0.62 15.95 -9.39
N SER A 324 0.60 16.27 -9.82
CA SER A 324 1.79 16.38 -8.95
C SER A 324 2.33 17.81 -8.88
N SER A 325 3.16 18.10 -7.89
CA SER A 325 3.85 19.39 -7.73
C SER A 325 5.32 19.14 -7.49
N ILE A 326 6.17 19.61 -8.41
CA ILE A 326 7.60 19.31 -8.40
C ILE A 326 8.39 20.61 -8.38
N SER A 327 9.16 20.80 -7.31
CA SER A 327 10.16 21.84 -7.17
C SER A 327 11.54 21.22 -7.03
N ALA A 328 12.29 21.24 -8.13
CA ALA A 328 13.64 20.69 -8.22
C ALA A 328 14.61 21.69 -8.87
N LYS A 329 15.78 21.89 -8.25
CA LYS A 329 16.74 22.93 -8.65
C LYS A 329 17.26 22.75 -10.08
N THR A 330 17.54 21.53 -10.50
CA THR A 330 18.03 21.21 -11.84
C THR A 330 16.87 20.94 -12.78
N ALA A 331 16.11 19.88 -12.55
CA ALA A 331 14.98 19.51 -13.39
C ALA A 331 13.94 18.69 -12.61
N ALA A 332 12.67 18.84 -12.98
CA ALA A 332 11.61 17.98 -12.46
C ALA A 332 11.77 16.54 -12.97
N VAL A 333 12.14 16.34 -14.22
CA VAL A 333 12.50 15.04 -14.79
C VAL A 333 13.80 15.16 -15.59
N GLN A 334 14.74 14.26 -15.34
CA GLN A 334 16.00 14.15 -16.06
C GLN A 334 16.22 12.71 -16.50
N THR A 335 16.38 12.51 -17.81
CA THR A 335 16.83 11.22 -18.38
C THR A 335 18.34 11.25 -18.61
N ASN A 336 19.00 10.10 -18.78
CA ASN A 336 20.46 10.03 -18.89
C ASN A 336 20.99 9.74 -20.31
N THR A 337 20.10 9.58 -21.30
CA THR A 337 20.46 9.46 -22.72
C THR A 337 19.89 10.61 -23.54
N ASP A 338 20.44 10.86 -24.72
CA ASP A 338 19.81 11.74 -25.73
C ASP A 338 18.46 11.14 -26.20
N GLN A 339 17.39 11.93 -26.06
CA GLN A 339 16.04 11.58 -26.52
C GLN A 339 15.48 12.63 -27.50
N SER A 340 16.33 13.38 -28.19
CA SER A 340 15.89 14.44 -29.12
C SER A 340 15.19 13.91 -30.38
N THR A 341 15.50 12.68 -30.79
CA THR A 341 15.06 12.11 -32.08
C THR A 341 14.44 10.72 -31.98
N LYS A 342 14.60 10.02 -30.86
CA LYS A 342 14.13 8.65 -30.67
C LYS A 342 13.83 8.34 -29.21
N LEU A 343 12.88 7.45 -29.00
CA LEU A 343 12.50 6.95 -27.68
C LEU A 343 13.66 6.16 -27.04
N GLY A 344 13.96 6.50 -25.78
CA GLY A 344 14.79 5.71 -24.87
C GLY A 344 14.09 5.35 -23.56
N GLY A 345 13.20 6.21 -23.07
CA GLY A 345 12.30 5.94 -21.96
C GLY A 345 11.19 6.98 -21.95
N ALA A 346 9.94 6.53 -21.95
CA ALA A 346 8.80 7.41 -22.14
C ALA A 346 8.50 8.23 -20.88
N VAL A 347 8.18 9.51 -21.06
CA VAL A 347 7.75 10.40 -19.97
C VAL A 347 6.40 10.99 -20.33
N PHE A 348 5.42 10.76 -19.47
CA PHE A 348 4.10 11.36 -19.57
C PHE A 348 3.82 12.18 -18.32
N LEU A 349 3.47 13.46 -18.50
CA LEU A 349 3.00 14.33 -17.42
C LEU A 349 1.55 14.71 -17.69
N GLN A 350 0.73 14.78 -16.64
CA GLN A 350 -0.60 15.39 -16.71
C GLN A 350 -0.92 16.12 -15.40
N ASN A 351 -1.38 17.37 -15.52
CA ASN A 351 -1.69 18.25 -14.39
C ASN A 351 -0.53 18.32 -13.38
N VAL A 352 0.66 18.71 -13.86
CA VAL A 352 1.88 18.79 -13.03
C VAL A 352 2.32 20.24 -12.86
N ASN A 353 2.42 20.70 -11.63
CA ASN A 353 2.96 22.01 -11.30
C ASN A 353 4.50 21.97 -11.26
N LEU A 354 5.14 22.77 -12.11
CA LEU A 354 6.59 22.88 -12.29
C LEU A 354 7.13 24.26 -11.89
N ALA A 355 6.33 25.08 -11.20
CA ALA A 355 6.66 26.47 -10.86
C ALA A 355 7.97 26.61 -10.08
N GLY A 356 8.33 25.63 -9.26
CA GLY A 356 9.56 25.63 -8.46
C GLY A 356 10.72 24.87 -9.09
N SER A 357 10.65 24.49 -10.37
CA SER A 357 11.67 23.69 -11.04
C SER A 357 12.51 24.50 -12.04
N GLY A 358 13.83 24.26 -12.05
CA GLY A 358 14.75 24.93 -12.99
C GLY A 358 14.44 24.60 -14.46
N ALA A 359 14.17 23.32 -14.72
CA ALA A 359 13.61 22.82 -15.98
C ALA A 359 12.49 21.81 -15.69
N GLY A 360 11.58 21.62 -16.65
CA GLY A 360 10.54 20.61 -16.56
C GLY A 360 11.10 19.23 -16.90
N VAL A 361 11.51 19.05 -18.16
CA VAL A 361 12.03 17.77 -18.67
C VAL A 361 13.30 18.04 -19.48
N ILE A 362 14.39 17.37 -19.09
CA ILE A 362 15.68 17.41 -19.79
C ILE A 362 16.23 16.00 -20.05
N ASP A 363 17.20 15.91 -20.96
CA ASP A 363 17.90 14.67 -21.27
C ASP A 363 19.38 14.66 -20.90
N GLY A 364 20.05 13.53 -21.14
CA GLY A 364 21.47 13.35 -20.82
C GLY A 364 22.42 14.16 -21.69
N ALA A 365 21.96 14.67 -22.83
CA ALA A 365 22.72 15.54 -23.73
C ALA A 365 22.49 17.04 -23.45
N GLY A 366 21.62 17.37 -22.49
CA GLY A 366 21.30 18.75 -22.12
C GLY A 366 20.18 19.39 -22.94
N HIS A 367 19.46 18.62 -23.77
CA HIS A 367 18.27 19.12 -24.44
C HIS A 367 17.17 19.37 -23.41
N THR A 368 16.45 20.48 -23.57
CA THR A 368 15.27 20.81 -22.77
C THR A 368 14.02 20.62 -23.61
N PHE A 369 13.15 19.68 -23.22
CA PHE A 369 11.88 19.41 -23.90
C PHE A 369 10.71 20.19 -23.29
N LEU A 370 10.78 20.43 -21.99
CA LEU A 370 9.79 21.19 -21.25
C LEU A 370 10.51 22.17 -20.33
N ALA A 371 10.21 23.46 -20.48
CA ALA A 371 10.68 24.47 -19.56
C ALA A 371 10.11 24.24 -18.15
N GLY A 372 10.83 24.71 -17.14
CA GLY A 372 10.24 24.87 -15.81
C GLY A 372 9.22 26.02 -15.80
N GLY A 373 8.55 26.23 -14.67
CA GLY A 373 7.59 27.31 -14.50
C GLY A 373 6.16 26.90 -14.87
N GLY A 374 5.21 27.31 -14.04
CA GLY A 374 3.77 27.10 -14.26
C GLY A 374 3.30 25.64 -14.13
N THR A 375 2.07 25.40 -14.57
CA THR A 375 1.45 24.07 -14.58
C THR A 375 1.40 23.54 -16.00
N VAL A 376 1.82 22.28 -16.20
CA VAL A 376 1.66 21.55 -17.46
C VAL A 376 0.38 20.73 -17.42
N ASN A 377 -0.52 20.98 -18.36
CA ASN A 377 -1.76 20.20 -18.50
C ASN A 377 -1.46 18.79 -18.97
N GLN A 378 -0.69 18.65 -20.05
CA GLN A 378 -0.16 17.38 -20.53
C GLN A 378 1.19 17.58 -21.23
N PHE A 379 2.08 16.59 -21.12
CA PHE A 379 3.33 16.53 -21.87
C PHE A 379 3.67 15.08 -22.20
N VAL A 380 4.21 14.88 -23.41
CA VAL A 380 4.63 13.57 -23.91
C VAL A 380 6.05 13.65 -24.43
N LEU A 381 6.92 12.80 -23.91
CA LEU A 381 8.18 12.40 -24.53
C LEU A 381 8.05 10.92 -24.91
N GLY A 382 7.77 10.64 -26.20
CA GLY A 382 7.54 9.27 -26.66
C GLY A 382 6.81 9.16 -28.00
N ASN A 383 6.45 7.93 -28.36
CA ASN A 383 5.74 7.63 -29.61
C ASN A 383 4.23 7.76 -29.41
N GLU A 384 3.60 8.64 -30.18
CA GLU A 384 2.15 8.89 -30.15
C GLU A 384 1.47 8.30 -31.39
N TYR A 385 0.31 7.67 -31.21
CA TYR A 385 -0.52 7.11 -32.27
C TYR A 385 -1.89 7.80 -32.28
N THR A 386 -2.50 7.95 -33.45
CA THR A 386 -3.81 8.60 -33.61
C THR A 386 -4.77 7.72 -34.42
N GLY A 387 -6.00 7.57 -33.92
CA GLY A 387 -7.04 6.78 -34.58
C GLY A 387 -6.61 5.33 -34.77
N ASN A 388 -6.69 4.85 -36.01
CA ASN A 388 -6.28 3.50 -36.40
C ASN A 388 -4.91 3.45 -37.11
N SER A 389 -4.14 4.55 -37.07
CA SER A 389 -2.82 4.60 -37.70
C SER A 389 -1.84 3.66 -37.01
N THR A 390 -1.08 2.90 -37.79
CA THR A 390 0.08 2.10 -37.32
C THR A 390 1.39 2.89 -37.35
N LYS A 391 1.37 4.13 -37.87
CA LYS A 391 2.51 5.05 -37.85
C LYS A 391 2.43 5.94 -36.61
N HIS A 392 3.52 6.02 -35.86
CA HIS A 392 3.65 6.95 -34.74
C HIS A 392 4.23 8.29 -35.18
N ALA A 393 3.91 9.34 -34.43
CA ALA A 393 4.69 10.57 -34.38
C ALA A 393 5.55 10.55 -33.11
N TYR A 394 6.84 10.88 -33.22
CA TYR A 394 7.67 11.08 -32.03
C TYR A 394 7.39 12.45 -31.43
N ASN A 395 6.75 12.47 -30.26
CA ASN A 395 6.34 13.67 -29.55
C ASN A 395 7.34 14.00 -28.44
N THR A 396 7.61 15.29 -28.29
CA THR A 396 8.59 15.87 -27.35
C THR A 396 8.05 17.17 -26.72
N LYS A 397 6.72 17.38 -26.76
CA LYS A 397 6.09 18.69 -26.51
C LYS A 397 4.91 18.59 -25.54
N ALA A 398 4.59 19.75 -24.95
CA ALA A 398 3.38 19.92 -24.17
C ALA A 398 2.13 19.99 -25.07
N THR A 399 1.00 19.52 -24.55
CA THR A 399 -0.30 19.54 -25.22
C THR A 399 -1.38 19.99 -24.21
N PRO A 400 -2.55 20.46 -24.68
CA PRO A 400 -3.63 20.92 -23.79
C PRO A 400 -4.18 19.84 -22.85
N GLY A 401 -3.99 18.55 -23.15
CA GLY A 401 -4.56 17.42 -22.41
C GLY A 401 -6.07 17.25 -22.64
N PRO A 402 -6.66 16.09 -22.29
CA PRO A 402 -8.10 15.88 -22.38
C PRO A 402 -8.83 16.54 -21.20
N ASP A 403 -10.07 16.98 -21.44
CA ASP A 403 -11.00 17.30 -20.36
C ASP A 403 -11.44 15.99 -19.68
N LEU A 404 -11.08 15.83 -18.42
CA LEU A 404 -11.49 14.67 -17.63
C LEU A 404 -12.95 14.84 -17.16
N PRO A 405 -13.78 13.79 -17.21
CA PRO A 405 -15.13 13.81 -16.65
C PRO A 405 -15.11 14.25 -15.18
N SER A 406 -15.95 15.21 -14.81
CA SER A 406 -15.97 15.79 -13.45
C SER A 406 -16.27 14.77 -12.36
N GLN A 407 -16.91 13.65 -12.69
CA GLN A 407 -17.18 12.53 -11.78
C GLN A 407 -15.93 11.78 -11.35
N LEU A 408 -14.81 11.93 -12.06
CA LEU A 408 -13.52 11.33 -11.72
C LEU A 408 -12.61 12.29 -10.92
N LEU A 409 -12.99 13.56 -10.80
CA LEU A 409 -12.18 14.60 -10.19
C LEU A 409 -12.50 14.79 -8.71
N ASP A 410 -11.49 15.17 -7.93
CA ASP A 410 -11.69 15.60 -6.56
C ASP A 410 -12.05 17.10 -6.53
N SER A 411 -13.34 17.39 -6.36
CA SER A 411 -13.86 18.75 -6.25
C SER A 411 -13.38 19.50 -5.00
N THR A 412 -12.78 18.80 -4.04
CA THR A 412 -12.20 19.39 -2.82
C THR A 412 -10.71 19.68 -2.95
N SER A 413 -10.05 19.14 -3.98
CA SER A 413 -8.64 19.35 -4.21
C SER A 413 -8.37 20.66 -4.96
N ASN A 414 -7.38 21.42 -4.48
CA ASN A 414 -6.93 22.66 -5.12
C ASN A 414 -6.28 22.44 -6.50
N ASN A 415 -5.91 21.19 -6.85
CA ASN A 415 -5.32 20.88 -8.15
C ASN A 415 -6.33 20.32 -9.17
N ASN A 416 -7.62 20.20 -8.82
CA ASN A 416 -8.66 19.60 -9.67
C ASN A 416 -8.25 18.24 -10.30
N GLY A 417 -7.42 17.47 -9.57
CA GLY A 417 -6.89 16.21 -10.04
C GLY A 417 -7.86 15.05 -9.87
N VAL A 418 -7.50 13.88 -10.39
CA VAL A 418 -8.31 12.66 -10.24
C VAL A 418 -8.48 12.32 -8.75
N PHE A 419 -9.67 11.89 -8.34
CA PHE A 419 -9.96 11.49 -6.97
C PHE A 419 -8.99 10.39 -6.51
N PHE A 420 -8.54 10.51 -5.27
CA PHE A 420 -7.81 9.46 -4.58
C PHE A 420 -8.22 9.42 -3.11
N ARG A 421 -8.11 8.24 -2.51
CA ARG A 421 -8.36 8.03 -1.09
C ARG A 421 -7.44 6.95 -0.56
N THR A 422 -6.72 7.27 0.50
CA THR A 422 -5.92 6.32 1.27
C THR A 422 -6.78 5.23 1.88
N ARG A 423 -6.20 4.03 2.04
CA ARG A 423 -6.78 2.95 2.85
C ARG A 423 -7.21 3.47 4.24
N PRO A 424 -8.51 3.48 4.56
CA PRO A 424 -8.99 3.87 5.88
C PRO A 424 -8.44 2.91 6.96
N GLN A 425 -8.00 3.47 8.08
CA GLN A 425 -7.46 2.69 9.21
C GLN A 425 -8.26 2.84 10.50
N TYR A 426 -9.28 3.69 10.48
CA TYR A 426 -10.25 3.91 11.56
C TYR A 426 -9.59 4.23 12.90
N ASN A 427 -8.50 5.00 12.89
CA ASN A 427 -7.69 5.32 14.07
C ASN A 427 -8.41 6.21 15.10
N ASN A 428 -9.50 6.87 14.71
CA ASN A 428 -10.41 7.60 15.60
C ASN A 428 -11.55 6.75 16.17
N TYR A 429 -11.70 5.48 15.78
CA TYR A 429 -12.75 4.59 16.28
C TYR A 429 -12.31 3.80 17.51
N ALA A 430 -13.20 3.67 18.49
CA ALA A 430 -12.96 2.83 19.67
C ALA A 430 -13.22 1.36 19.33
N THR A 431 -12.57 0.42 20.03
CA THR A 431 -12.83 -1.02 19.83
C THR A 431 -14.31 -1.40 20.00
N SER A 432 -15.05 -0.71 20.86
CA SER A 432 -16.49 -0.93 21.05
C SER A 432 -17.35 -0.57 19.82
N GLN A 433 -16.79 0.14 18.84
CA GLN A 433 -17.44 0.44 17.56
C GLN A 433 -17.20 -0.64 16.49
N PHE A 434 -16.43 -1.69 16.82
CA PHE A 434 -16.25 -2.86 15.99
C PHE A 434 -17.14 -4.00 16.47
N ALA A 435 -17.58 -4.85 15.55
CA ALA A 435 -18.20 -6.13 15.86
C ALA A 435 -17.37 -7.24 15.22
N SER A 436 -16.91 -8.21 16.01
CA SER A 436 -16.19 -9.39 15.50
C SER A 436 -17.17 -10.43 14.95
N ALA A 437 -16.86 -10.98 13.79
CA ALA A 437 -17.62 -12.07 13.19
C ALA A 437 -17.57 -13.35 14.05
N LYS A 438 -16.40 -13.71 14.59
CA LYS A 438 -16.26 -14.91 15.43
C LYS A 438 -16.98 -14.79 16.77
N SER A 439 -16.97 -13.61 17.37
CA SER A 439 -17.79 -13.30 18.55
C SER A 439 -19.30 -13.38 18.28
N ASN A 440 -19.72 -13.42 17.02
CA ASN A 440 -21.13 -13.49 16.61
C ASN A 440 -21.46 -14.76 15.81
N GLY A 441 -20.70 -15.84 16.01
CA GLY A 441 -21.07 -17.19 15.57
C GLY A 441 -20.50 -17.65 14.23
N VAL A 442 -19.82 -16.77 13.49
CA VAL A 442 -19.08 -17.14 12.27
C VAL A 442 -17.83 -17.93 12.68
N LYS A 443 -17.52 -19.05 12.02
CA LYS A 443 -16.40 -19.91 12.40
C LYS A 443 -15.10 -19.54 11.69
N CYS A 444 -15.18 -19.36 10.38
CA CYS A 444 -14.06 -19.16 9.47
C CYS A 444 -12.94 -20.21 9.64
N ASP A 445 -13.36 -21.47 9.80
CA ASP A 445 -12.48 -22.63 10.00
C ASP A 445 -12.13 -23.38 8.69
N GLY A 446 -12.53 -22.86 7.53
CA GLY A 446 -12.30 -23.45 6.22
C GLY A 446 -13.19 -24.64 5.86
N THR A 447 -14.05 -25.10 6.77
CA THR A 447 -14.85 -26.33 6.61
C THR A 447 -16.34 -26.12 6.85
N THR A 448 -16.70 -25.44 7.94
CA THR A 448 -18.06 -25.07 8.32
C THR A 448 -18.64 -24.13 7.28
N ASP A 449 -19.88 -24.38 6.87
CA ASP A 449 -20.62 -23.46 6.02
C ASP A 449 -21.08 -22.25 6.85
N ASP A 450 -20.38 -21.14 6.68
CA ASP A 450 -20.61 -19.89 7.38
C ASP A 450 -21.68 -19.01 6.72
N THR A 451 -22.32 -19.45 5.63
CA THR A 451 -23.21 -18.59 4.83
C THR A 451 -24.29 -17.92 5.68
N SER A 452 -25.02 -18.70 6.46
CA SER A 452 -26.12 -18.18 7.29
C SER A 452 -25.60 -17.31 8.43
N ASN A 453 -24.52 -17.73 9.10
CA ASN A 453 -23.97 -16.99 10.25
C ASN A 453 -23.33 -15.68 9.82
N LEU A 454 -22.58 -15.68 8.71
CA LEU A 454 -21.94 -14.50 8.16
C LEU A 454 -22.99 -13.49 7.68
N GLN A 455 -24.02 -13.94 6.96
CA GLN A 455 -25.12 -13.05 6.56
C GLN A 455 -25.88 -12.50 7.77
N ALA A 456 -26.15 -13.34 8.79
CA ALA A 456 -26.81 -12.89 10.02
C ALA A 456 -25.98 -11.85 10.80
N PHE A 457 -24.65 -12.06 10.86
CA PHE A 457 -23.72 -11.09 11.45
C PHE A 457 -23.76 -9.75 10.69
N ILE A 458 -23.65 -9.77 9.36
CA ILE A 458 -23.75 -8.56 8.54
C ILE A 458 -25.10 -7.87 8.77
N ASN A 459 -26.21 -8.60 8.65
CA ASN A 459 -27.58 -8.10 8.85
C ASN A 459 -27.80 -7.46 10.22
N LYS A 460 -27.08 -7.93 11.25
CA LYS A 460 -27.20 -7.38 12.61
C LYS A 460 -26.44 -6.06 12.78
N PHE A 461 -25.29 -5.91 12.15
CA PHE A 461 -24.34 -4.84 12.47
C PHE A 461 -24.04 -3.84 11.36
N TRP A 462 -24.47 -4.09 10.13
CA TRP A 462 -24.19 -3.19 9.02
C TRP A 462 -24.73 -1.79 9.28
N GLY A 463 -23.92 -0.77 8.97
CA GLY A 463 -24.20 0.62 9.30
C GLY A 463 -24.16 0.96 10.81
N CYS A 464 -24.19 -0.02 11.71
CA CYS A 464 -24.15 0.16 13.16
C CYS A 464 -22.75 0.06 13.77
N LYS A 465 -21.89 -0.76 13.17
CA LYS A 465 -20.52 -1.07 13.60
C LYS A 465 -19.62 -1.26 12.39
N ILE A 466 -18.32 -1.15 12.62
CA ILE A 466 -17.33 -1.67 11.68
C ILE A 466 -17.34 -3.20 11.80
N LEU A 467 -17.59 -3.87 10.68
CA LEU A 467 -17.66 -5.32 10.58
C LEU A 467 -16.24 -5.87 10.53
N TYR A 468 -15.77 -6.40 11.65
CA TYR A 468 -14.45 -7.00 11.76
C TYR A 468 -14.52 -8.49 11.47
N LEU A 469 -13.95 -8.90 10.34
CA LEU A 469 -13.80 -10.30 9.99
C LEU A 469 -12.44 -10.77 10.54
N ASP A 470 -12.48 -11.51 11.65
CA ASP A 470 -11.27 -12.10 12.25
C ASP A 470 -10.56 -13.03 11.25
N ALA A 471 -9.24 -13.16 11.35
CA ALA A 471 -8.47 -13.96 10.38
C ALA A 471 -9.01 -15.39 10.33
N GLY A 472 -9.12 -15.94 9.12
CA GLY A 472 -9.66 -17.26 8.88
C GLY A 472 -10.15 -17.43 7.45
N VAL A 473 -10.79 -18.57 7.21
CA VAL A 473 -11.37 -18.93 5.91
C VAL A 473 -12.85 -19.21 6.12
N CYS A 474 -13.70 -18.22 5.81
CA CYS A 474 -15.14 -18.30 5.94
C CYS A 474 -15.71 -18.96 4.67
N LYS A 475 -16.01 -20.26 4.76
CA LYS A 475 -16.54 -21.01 3.62
C LYS A 475 -18.02 -20.69 3.45
N VAL A 476 -18.42 -20.34 2.24
CA VAL A 476 -19.80 -19.97 1.90
C VAL A 476 -20.31 -20.83 0.74
N SER A 477 -21.60 -21.17 0.77
CA SER A 477 -22.29 -21.98 -0.22
C SER A 477 -23.35 -21.22 -1.02
N ASN A 478 -23.54 -19.94 -0.71
CA ASN A 478 -24.43 -19.03 -1.42
C ASN A 478 -23.93 -17.59 -1.30
N THR A 479 -24.52 -16.68 -2.08
CA THR A 479 -24.19 -15.24 -2.08
C THR A 479 -24.25 -14.65 -0.68
N ILE A 480 -23.24 -13.86 -0.33
CA ILE A 480 -23.22 -12.98 0.84
C ILE A 480 -23.47 -11.55 0.34
N THR A 481 -24.59 -10.97 0.76
CA THR A 481 -24.94 -9.59 0.42
C THR A 481 -24.43 -8.65 1.51
N ILE A 482 -23.65 -7.65 1.12
CA ILE A 482 -23.11 -6.61 1.99
C ILE A 482 -23.88 -5.32 1.71
N PRO A 483 -24.79 -4.89 2.59
CA PRO A 483 -25.62 -3.72 2.33
C PRO A 483 -24.82 -2.42 2.25
N THR A 484 -25.27 -1.51 1.38
CA THR A 484 -24.74 -0.13 1.30
C THR A 484 -24.80 0.56 2.66
N GLY A 485 -23.73 1.23 3.06
CA GLY A 485 -23.50 1.80 4.39
C GLY A 485 -22.54 0.97 5.25
N SER A 486 -22.07 -0.18 4.75
CA SER A 486 -21.15 -1.07 5.48
C SER A 486 -19.69 -0.61 5.44
N VAL A 487 -18.99 -0.93 6.52
CA VAL A 487 -17.52 -0.86 6.62
C VAL A 487 -17.03 -2.24 7.05
N VAL A 488 -16.29 -2.93 6.20
CA VAL A 488 -15.78 -4.30 6.40
C VAL A 488 -14.26 -4.28 6.44
N VAL A 489 -13.70 -4.87 7.51
CA VAL A 489 -12.26 -4.93 7.76
C VAL A 489 -11.87 -6.35 8.12
N GLY A 490 -11.01 -6.96 7.32
CA GLY A 490 -10.38 -8.24 7.66
C GLY A 490 -9.19 -8.08 8.61
N GLU A 491 -8.80 -9.16 9.27
CA GLU A 491 -7.52 -9.26 9.97
C GLU A 491 -6.44 -9.74 9.01
N PHE A 492 -5.80 -8.78 8.32
CA PHE A 492 -4.79 -8.96 7.27
C PHE A 492 -5.33 -9.53 5.95
N TRP A 493 -5.59 -10.82 5.84
CA TRP A 493 -6.22 -11.39 4.64
C TRP A 493 -7.23 -12.45 5.07
N THR A 494 -8.43 -11.98 5.42
CA THR A 494 -9.54 -12.87 5.76
C THR A 494 -10.20 -13.35 4.48
N THR A 495 -10.32 -14.68 4.33
CA THR A 495 -10.75 -15.27 3.07
C THR A 495 -12.22 -15.66 3.13
N ILE A 496 -13.00 -15.20 2.15
CA ILE A 496 -14.32 -15.74 1.83
C ILE A 496 -14.12 -16.81 0.75
N LEU A 497 -14.41 -18.07 1.10
CA LEU A 497 -14.15 -19.22 0.25
C LEU A 497 -15.47 -19.76 -0.31
N ALA A 498 -15.73 -19.48 -1.59
CA ALA A 498 -16.91 -19.99 -2.28
C ALA A 498 -16.84 -21.51 -2.49
N SER A 499 -17.97 -22.17 -2.27
CA SER A 499 -18.11 -23.63 -2.38
C SER A 499 -19.57 -24.01 -2.69
N GLY A 500 -19.84 -25.29 -2.93
CA GLY A 500 -21.21 -25.78 -3.10
C GLY A 500 -21.83 -25.43 -4.45
N THR A 501 -23.02 -25.98 -4.70
CA THR A 501 -23.63 -26.04 -6.04
C THR A 501 -24.13 -24.71 -6.57
N ALA A 502 -24.33 -23.70 -5.71
CA ALA A 502 -24.78 -22.37 -6.12
C ALA A 502 -23.80 -21.68 -7.08
N PHE A 503 -22.51 -22.04 -7.03
CA PHE A 503 -21.46 -21.40 -7.82
C PHE A 503 -20.89 -22.31 -8.92
N ASN A 504 -21.53 -23.44 -9.24
CA ASN A 504 -20.93 -24.41 -10.16
C ASN A 504 -21.26 -24.16 -11.63
N ASP A 505 -22.35 -23.47 -11.94
CA ASP A 505 -22.90 -23.37 -13.29
C ASP A 505 -22.45 -22.08 -14.01
N PRO A 506 -21.51 -22.15 -14.97
CA PRO A 506 -21.10 -20.97 -15.74
C PRO A 506 -22.20 -20.42 -16.66
N SER A 507 -23.25 -21.19 -16.96
CA SER A 507 -24.40 -20.70 -17.73
C SER A 507 -25.39 -19.92 -16.87
N ASN A 508 -25.28 -20.02 -15.54
CA ASN A 508 -26.06 -19.28 -14.57
C ASN A 508 -25.17 -18.79 -13.41
N PRO A 509 -24.22 -17.88 -13.71
CA PRO A 509 -23.23 -17.46 -12.75
C PRO A 509 -23.86 -16.65 -11.61
N LYS A 510 -23.25 -16.72 -10.41
CA LYS A 510 -23.73 -16.04 -9.20
C LYS A 510 -22.61 -15.34 -8.43
N PRO A 511 -22.88 -14.17 -7.83
CA PRO A 511 -21.92 -13.48 -6.99
C PRO A 511 -21.66 -14.23 -5.69
N VAL A 512 -20.39 -14.34 -5.31
CA VAL A 512 -19.98 -14.80 -3.97
C VAL A 512 -20.22 -13.67 -2.97
N LEU A 513 -19.63 -12.49 -3.24
CA LEU A 513 -19.95 -11.26 -2.54
C LEU A 513 -20.76 -10.35 -3.47
N GLN A 514 -21.92 -9.90 -2.99
CA GLN A 514 -22.74 -8.89 -3.64
C GLN A 514 -22.72 -7.61 -2.81
N VAL A 515 -22.21 -6.53 -3.37
CA VAL A 515 -22.03 -5.25 -2.68
C VAL A 515 -23.19 -4.32 -3.00
N GLY A 516 -24.12 -4.16 -2.06
CA GLY A 516 -25.37 -3.44 -2.27
C GLY A 516 -26.32 -4.17 -3.23
N ASN A 517 -27.47 -3.56 -3.51
CA ASN A 517 -28.37 -3.98 -4.57
C ASN A 517 -28.24 -3.07 -5.80
N PRO A 518 -28.65 -3.53 -7.00
CA PRO A 518 -28.72 -2.67 -8.18
C PRO A 518 -29.51 -1.39 -7.91
N GLY A 519 -28.86 -0.24 -8.09
CA GLY A 519 -29.45 1.09 -7.88
C GLY A 519 -29.22 1.69 -6.49
N ASP A 520 -28.68 0.92 -5.53
CA ASP A 520 -28.29 1.47 -4.24
C ASP A 520 -27.19 2.53 -4.40
N LYS A 521 -27.23 3.56 -3.55
CA LYS A 521 -26.22 4.63 -3.48
C LYS A 521 -25.87 4.92 -2.04
N GLY A 522 -24.58 4.90 -1.71
CA GLY A 522 -24.11 5.23 -0.37
C GLY A 522 -22.67 4.78 -0.13
N THR A 523 -22.22 4.82 1.12
CA THR A 523 -20.85 4.48 1.48
C THR A 523 -20.63 2.97 1.51
N MET A 524 -19.49 2.52 1.03
CA MET A 524 -19.06 1.13 1.18
C MET A 524 -17.54 1.11 1.27
N GLU A 525 -17.01 0.43 2.28
CA GLU A 525 -15.57 0.27 2.48
C GLU A 525 -15.28 -1.19 2.79
N ILE A 526 -14.39 -1.81 2.00
CA ILE A 526 -13.93 -3.18 2.21
C ILE A 526 -12.40 -3.17 2.18
N SER A 527 -11.78 -3.74 3.20
CA SER A 527 -10.32 -3.83 3.31
C SER A 527 -9.91 -5.17 3.93
N ASP A 528 -8.72 -5.67 3.54
CA ASP A 528 -8.12 -6.90 4.10
C ASP A 528 -8.95 -8.19 3.85
N ILE A 529 -9.72 -8.24 2.76
CA ILE A 529 -10.54 -9.39 2.36
C ILE A 529 -10.00 -10.02 1.08
N VAL A 530 -9.99 -11.35 1.04
CA VAL A 530 -9.76 -12.15 -0.17
C VAL A 530 -11.04 -12.91 -0.51
N VAL A 531 -11.43 -12.96 -1.79
CA VAL A 531 -12.42 -13.92 -2.28
C VAL A 531 -11.70 -15.02 -3.04
N SER A 532 -11.98 -16.27 -2.69
CA SER A 532 -11.39 -17.45 -3.32
C SER A 532 -12.47 -18.52 -3.55
N THR A 533 -12.12 -19.62 -4.23
CA THR A 533 -13.05 -20.68 -4.61
C THR A 533 -12.48 -22.05 -4.28
N VAL A 534 -13.36 -22.99 -3.93
CA VAL A 534 -13.06 -24.42 -4.01
C VAL A 534 -13.20 -24.86 -5.47
N GLY A 535 -12.41 -25.86 -5.90
CA GLY A 535 -12.58 -26.46 -7.22
C GLY A 535 -14.03 -26.87 -7.49
N GLY A 536 -14.51 -26.62 -8.72
CA GLY A 536 -15.89 -26.86 -9.12
C GLY A 536 -16.78 -25.61 -9.17
N SER A 537 -16.31 -24.45 -8.70
CA SER A 537 -17.10 -23.19 -8.69
C SER A 537 -16.98 -22.37 -9.99
N ALA A 538 -17.21 -22.99 -11.15
CA ALA A 538 -17.05 -22.34 -12.46
C ALA A 538 -18.05 -21.20 -12.76
N GLY A 539 -19.16 -21.14 -12.03
CA GLY A 539 -20.16 -20.07 -12.07
C GLY A 539 -19.95 -18.97 -11.02
N ALA A 540 -18.85 -18.97 -10.26
CA ALA A 540 -18.60 -17.94 -9.26
C ALA A 540 -18.21 -16.61 -9.90
N ILE A 541 -19.00 -15.56 -9.66
CA ILE A 541 -18.56 -14.17 -9.80
C ILE A 541 -17.97 -13.77 -8.45
N ALA A 542 -16.67 -13.50 -8.36
CA ALA A 542 -16.02 -13.26 -7.06
C ALA A 542 -16.66 -12.09 -6.29
N ILE A 543 -16.81 -10.94 -6.96
CA ILE A 543 -17.43 -9.74 -6.40
C ILE A 543 -18.32 -9.12 -7.48
N GLU A 544 -19.59 -8.90 -7.16
CA GLU A 544 -20.50 -8.03 -7.90
C GLU A 544 -20.65 -6.73 -7.11
N TRP A 545 -20.32 -5.59 -7.75
CA TRP A 545 -20.30 -4.26 -7.15
C TRP A 545 -21.23 -3.30 -7.89
#